data_AF-A0AAD6YTQ9-F1
#
_entry.id   AF-A0AAD6YTQ9-F1
#
_cell.length_a   1.000
_cell.length_b   1.000
_cell.length_c   1.000
_cell.angle_alpha   90.00
_cell.angle_beta   90.00
_cell.angle_gamma   90.00
#
_symmetry.space_group_name_H-M   'P 1'
#
loop_
_entity.id
_entity.type
_entity.pdbx_description
1 polymer ?
#
loop_
_entity_poly.entity_id
_entity_poly.type
_entity_poly.pdbx_seq_one_letter_code
_entity_poly.pdbx_strand_id
1 'polypeptide(L)'
;MPGRMRYVQPPPAEFPYASTSTSPYPSPTYAVSPLSVSSGPVTTPPFNHTRSLYACAPLPALNGYIHPALDAHNTHLTYDVSYDPSCTPSTPPIFAPRVLAEAATTPSLPCVTVVSDCFPWRIAVYPSSRKAGAYVTVADVLHTIYRELHRQVRPEELQSAPPRVVDAARLAHFSRCNRLAQAGDPVAAQSEAYKGIRRIDFLQGRHKFSGLLSTAETPDVWQLSVAS
;
A
#
# COMPACT_ATOMS: atom_id res chain seq x y z
N MET A 1 -53.08 1.83 24.80
CA MET A 1 -53.52 2.09 23.41
C MET A 1 -52.59 3.12 22.77
N PRO A 2 -51.44 2.72 22.19
CA PRO A 2 -50.55 3.68 21.54
C PRO A 2 -50.95 3.95 20.08
N GLY A 3 -50.94 5.22 19.71
CA GLY A 3 -51.42 5.77 18.44
C GLY A 3 -50.53 5.44 17.24
N ARG A 4 -51.19 5.10 16.13
CA ARG A 4 -50.62 4.70 14.84
C ARG A 4 -50.20 5.93 14.03
N MET A 5 -48.90 6.21 13.97
CA MET A 5 -48.33 7.21 13.05
C MET A 5 -48.54 6.75 11.59
N ARG A 6 -49.19 7.60 10.79
CA ARG A 6 -49.34 7.42 9.33
C ARG A 6 -48.18 8.12 8.63
N TYR A 7 -47.39 7.37 7.87
CA TYR A 7 -46.42 7.95 6.94
C TYR A 7 -47.14 8.49 5.71
N VAL A 8 -46.93 9.77 5.41
CA VAL A 8 -47.35 10.41 4.16
C VAL A 8 -46.24 10.21 3.15
N GLN A 9 -46.56 9.54 2.05
CA GLN A 9 -45.66 9.23 0.95
C GLN A 9 -45.60 10.45 0.01
N PRO A 10 -44.41 10.99 -0.33
CA PRO A 10 -44.29 12.05 -1.32
C PRO A 10 -44.51 11.52 -2.75
N PRO A 11 -45.06 12.34 -3.67
CA PRO A 11 -45.39 11.93 -5.03
C PRO A 11 -44.13 11.69 -5.89
N PRO A 12 -44.21 10.83 -6.91
CA PRO A 12 -43.11 10.59 -7.85
C PRO A 12 -42.88 11.79 -8.76
N ALA A 13 -41.60 12.13 -8.98
CA ALA A 13 -41.20 13.14 -9.94
C ALA A 13 -41.31 12.59 -11.37
N GLU A 14 -42.21 13.18 -12.15
CA GLU A 14 -42.33 12.98 -13.60
C GLU A 14 -41.20 13.75 -14.30
N PHE A 15 -40.37 13.05 -15.09
CA PHE A 15 -39.43 13.68 -16.01
C PHE A 15 -40.00 13.60 -17.43
N PRO A 16 -40.27 14.74 -18.09
CA PRO A 16 -40.77 14.76 -19.45
C PRO A 16 -39.67 14.49 -20.48
N TYR A 17 -40.06 13.70 -21.48
CA TYR A 17 -39.35 13.37 -22.71
C TYR A 17 -39.07 14.60 -23.59
N ALA A 18 -37.92 14.61 -24.28
CA ALA A 18 -37.68 15.14 -25.63
C ALA A 18 -36.17 15.14 -25.90
N SER A 19 -35.61 15.02 -27.09
CA SER A 19 -36.01 14.52 -28.41
C SER A 19 -34.70 14.47 -29.21
N THR A 20 -34.67 13.58 -30.20
CA THR A 20 -33.67 13.41 -31.27
C THR A 20 -33.14 14.72 -31.86
N SER A 21 -31.83 14.78 -32.10
CA SER A 21 -31.22 15.71 -33.07
C SER A 21 -30.17 14.99 -33.91
N THR A 22 -30.57 14.69 -35.13
CA THR A 22 -29.77 14.26 -36.29
C THR A 22 -28.99 15.47 -36.81
N SER A 23 -27.68 15.34 -37.01
CA SER A 23 -26.89 16.29 -37.80
C SER A 23 -26.22 15.58 -38.96
N PRO A 24 -26.46 15.99 -40.22
CA PRO A 24 -25.80 15.46 -41.41
C PRO A 24 -24.73 16.44 -41.87
N TYR A 25 -23.43 16.10 -41.78
CA TYR A 25 -22.41 16.86 -42.51
C TYR A 25 -21.36 15.95 -43.17
N PRO A 26 -20.96 16.26 -44.42
CA PRO A 26 -20.25 15.35 -45.32
C PRO A 26 -18.74 15.39 -45.12
N SER A 27 -18.11 14.27 -45.48
CA SER A 27 -16.66 14.09 -45.54
C SER A 27 -16.02 15.02 -46.58
N PRO A 28 -14.86 15.65 -46.28
CA PRO A 28 -14.00 16.20 -47.31
C PRO A 28 -12.93 15.17 -47.70
N THR A 29 -12.99 14.74 -48.95
CA THR A 29 -11.92 14.06 -49.66
C THR A 29 -10.84 15.08 -50.02
N TYR A 30 -9.65 14.97 -49.45
CA TYR A 30 -8.45 15.59 -50.01
C TYR A 30 -7.34 14.55 -50.08
N ALA A 31 -6.93 14.30 -51.31
CA ALA A 31 -5.76 13.51 -51.65
C ALA A 31 -4.55 14.44 -51.89
N VAL A 32 -3.37 13.82 -51.73
CA VAL A 32 -2.05 14.18 -52.28
C VAL A 32 -1.17 15.12 -51.46
N SER A 33 -0.19 14.53 -50.75
CA SER A 33 1.23 14.55 -51.18
C SER A 33 2.06 13.58 -50.30
N PRO A 34 2.91 12.71 -50.88
CA PRO A 34 3.81 11.87 -50.11
C PRO A 34 4.96 12.71 -49.55
N LEU A 35 5.08 12.72 -48.22
CA LEU A 35 6.21 13.31 -47.52
C LEU A 35 7.49 12.53 -47.84
N SER A 36 8.56 13.27 -48.12
CA SER A 36 9.92 12.77 -48.28
C SER A 36 10.31 11.88 -47.10
N VAL A 37 10.83 10.69 -47.41
CA VAL A 37 11.41 9.75 -46.45
C VAL A 37 12.63 10.40 -45.80
N SER A 38 12.43 10.98 -44.62
CA SER A 38 13.51 11.40 -43.74
C SER A 38 14.11 10.16 -43.10
N SER A 39 15.42 9.99 -43.26
CA SER A 39 16.24 8.93 -42.67
C SER A 39 15.92 8.78 -41.18
N GLY A 40 15.26 7.67 -40.83
CA GLY A 40 14.96 7.34 -39.44
C GLY A 40 16.23 7.17 -38.59
N PRO A 41 16.12 7.24 -37.26
CA PRO A 41 17.25 7.03 -36.37
C PRO A 41 17.86 5.64 -36.61
N VAL A 42 19.18 5.58 -36.75
CA VAL A 42 19.98 4.35 -36.86
C VAL A 42 19.57 3.43 -35.71
N THR A 43 18.81 2.39 -36.03
CA THR A 43 18.49 1.33 -35.08
C THR A 43 19.81 0.62 -34.79
N THR A 44 20.22 0.62 -33.52
CA THR A 44 21.38 -0.14 -33.07
C THR A 44 21.22 -1.60 -33.54
N PRO A 45 22.27 -2.24 -34.08
CA PRO A 45 22.17 -3.62 -34.52
C PRO A 45 21.72 -4.50 -33.34
N PRO A 46 20.86 -5.51 -33.58
CA PRO A 46 20.46 -6.42 -32.52
C PRO A 46 21.72 -7.05 -31.93
N PHE A 47 21.95 -6.86 -30.63
CA PHE A 47 23.02 -7.53 -29.92
C PHE A 47 22.82 -9.04 -30.09
N ASN A 48 23.73 -9.67 -30.84
CA ASN A 48 23.67 -11.10 -31.12
C ASN A 48 24.11 -11.85 -29.86
N HIS A 49 23.16 -12.03 -28.92
CA HIS A 49 23.41 -12.67 -27.61
C HIS A 49 23.70 -14.17 -27.71
N THR A 50 23.66 -14.77 -28.91
CA THR A 50 23.93 -16.20 -29.16
C THR A 50 25.34 -16.66 -28.78
N ARG A 51 26.29 -15.74 -28.57
CA ARG A 51 27.66 -16.03 -28.09
C ARG A 51 27.93 -15.61 -26.65
N SER A 52 26.94 -15.08 -25.92
CA SER A 52 27.14 -14.77 -24.50
C SER A 52 27.08 -16.05 -23.69
N LEU A 53 28.17 -16.38 -23.00
CA LEU A 53 28.19 -17.46 -22.00
C LEU A 53 27.19 -17.23 -20.86
N TYR A 54 26.65 -16.01 -20.76
CA TYR A 54 25.62 -15.61 -19.81
C TYR A 54 24.20 -15.59 -20.40
N ALA A 55 23.99 -16.04 -21.65
CA ALA A 55 22.67 -16.06 -22.27
C ALA A 55 21.69 -17.03 -21.58
N CYS A 56 22.21 -18.05 -20.89
CA CYS A 56 21.41 -19.12 -20.27
C CYS A 56 21.81 -19.43 -18.82
N ALA A 57 22.69 -18.65 -18.20
CA ALA A 57 23.03 -18.86 -16.80
C ALA A 57 21.95 -18.21 -15.91
N PRO A 58 21.26 -18.95 -15.02
CA PRO A 58 20.39 -18.32 -14.05
C PRO A 58 21.22 -17.35 -13.21
N LEU A 59 20.68 -16.14 -12.98
CA LEU A 59 21.33 -15.18 -12.10
C LEU A 59 21.61 -15.87 -10.75
N PRO A 60 22.79 -15.67 -10.15
CA PRO A 60 23.10 -16.25 -8.85
C PRO A 60 22.01 -15.84 -7.86
N ALA A 61 21.48 -16.81 -7.11
CA ALA A 61 20.52 -16.56 -6.06
C ALA A 61 21.17 -15.61 -5.04
N LEU A 62 20.72 -14.36 -5.01
CA LEU A 62 21.15 -13.40 -4.00
C LEU A 62 20.48 -13.80 -2.70
N ASN A 63 21.27 -14.29 -1.74
CA ASN A 63 20.79 -14.44 -0.37
C ASN A 63 20.68 -13.04 0.24
N GLY A 64 19.45 -12.54 0.35
CA GLY A 64 19.16 -11.28 1.03
C GLY A 64 19.06 -11.51 2.53
N TYR A 65 19.79 -10.73 3.32
CA TYR A 65 19.67 -10.67 4.77
C TYR A 65 18.98 -9.37 5.16
N ILE A 66 18.00 -9.43 6.07
CA ILE A 66 17.40 -8.23 6.64
C ILE A 66 18.30 -7.67 7.74
N HIS A 67 18.29 -6.35 7.89
CA HIS A 67 18.99 -5.67 8.96
C HIS A 67 18.54 -6.20 10.35
N PRO A 68 19.44 -6.47 11.32
CA PRO A 68 19.08 -7.01 12.64
C PRO A 68 18.02 -6.19 13.40
N ALA A 69 17.99 -4.87 13.16
CA ALA A 69 16.97 -3.97 13.71
C ALA A 69 15.53 -4.34 13.27
N LEU A 70 15.40 -4.88 12.07
CA LEU A 70 14.14 -5.28 11.45
C LEU A 70 13.89 -6.79 11.53
N ASP A 71 14.89 -7.60 11.90
CA ASP A 71 14.77 -9.05 11.97
C ASP A 71 13.87 -9.48 13.13
N ALA A 72 12.79 -10.21 12.84
CA ALA A 72 11.86 -10.67 13.87
C ALA A 72 12.48 -11.65 14.89
N HIS A 73 13.59 -12.30 14.56
CA HIS A 73 14.29 -13.22 15.48
C HIS A 73 15.22 -12.50 16.46
N ASN A 74 15.69 -11.30 16.11
CA ASN A 74 16.72 -10.59 16.85
C ASN A 74 16.22 -9.24 17.40
N THR A 75 15.06 -8.79 16.95
CA THR A 75 14.54 -7.50 17.37
C THR A 75 13.86 -7.60 18.72
N HIS A 76 14.45 -6.95 19.72
CA HIS A 76 13.75 -6.59 20.95
C HIS A 76 12.86 -5.36 20.76
N LEU A 77 12.70 -4.89 19.51
CA LEU A 77 11.90 -3.72 19.22
C LEU A 77 10.41 -4.02 19.40
N THR A 78 9.84 -3.43 20.43
CA THR A 78 8.40 -3.27 20.56
C THR A 78 8.02 -1.87 20.09
N TYR A 79 7.57 -1.76 18.85
CA TYR A 79 7.06 -0.52 18.27
C TYR A 79 5.59 -0.70 17.90
N ASP A 80 4.72 0.19 18.37
CA ASP A 80 3.30 0.17 18.00
C ASP A 80 3.07 0.96 16.70
N VAL A 81 2.70 0.26 15.63
CA VAL A 81 2.43 0.84 14.29
C VAL A 81 1.22 1.76 14.25
N SER A 82 0.47 1.90 15.35
CA SER A 82 -0.58 2.90 15.51
C SER A 82 -0.02 4.32 15.60
N TYR A 83 1.24 4.48 16.02
CA TYR A 83 1.87 5.78 16.24
C TYR A 83 2.94 6.05 15.18
N ASP A 84 3.10 7.32 14.81
CA ASP A 84 4.19 7.71 13.90
C ASP A 84 5.52 7.35 14.55
N PRO A 85 6.43 6.63 13.85
CA PRO A 85 7.72 6.23 14.42
C PRO A 85 8.62 7.42 14.78
N SER A 86 8.30 8.63 14.30
CA SER A 86 9.00 9.89 14.60
C SER A 86 8.47 10.60 15.85
N CYS A 87 7.25 10.26 16.30
CA CYS A 87 6.53 11.00 17.35
C CYS A 87 6.13 10.12 18.55
N THR A 88 6.75 8.96 18.75
CA THR A 88 6.38 8.05 19.83
C THR A 88 6.55 8.71 21.20
N PRO A 89 5.46 8.95 21.96
CA PRO A 89 5.46 9.87 23.10
C PRO A 89 6.01 9.26 24.42
N SER A 90 6.52 8.03 24.43
CA SER A 90 6.71 7.28 25.68
C SER A 90 7.97 6.40 25.77
N THR A 91 8.88 6.45 24.80
CA THR A 91 10.08 5.61 24.78
C THR A 91 11.29 6.39 24.28
N PRO A 92 12.52 6.05 24.70
CA PRO A 92 13.73 6.54 24.00
C PRO A 92 13.61 6.23 22.50
N PRO A 93 14.28 7.02 21.63
CA PRO A 93 14.16 6.85 20.19
C PRO A 93 14.33 5.38 19.82
N ILE A 94 13.30 4.82 19.18
CA ILE A 94 13.15 3.42 18.75
C ILE A 94 14.48 2.86 18.24
N PHE A 95 15.21 3.68 17.48
CA PHE A 95 16.57 3.43 17.05
C PHE A 95 17.42 4.70 17.15
N ALA A 96 18.73 4.52 17.33
CA ALA A 96 19.67 5.62 17.12
C ALA A 96 19.55 6.12 15.66
N PRO A 97 19.64 7.43 15.41
CA PRO A 97 19.51 7.99 14.05
C PRO A 97 20.43 7.33 13.01
N ARG A 98 21.60 6.85 13.46
CA ARG A 98 22.54 6.10 12.62
C ARG A 98 21.94 4.78 12.11
N VAL A 99 21.30 4.00 12.98
CA VAL A 99 20.67 2.71 12.62
C VAL A 99 19.50 2.93 11.66
N LEU A 100 18.74 4.01 11.84
CA LEU A 100 17.67 4.39 10.92
C LEU A 100 18.17 4.68 9.50
N ALA A 101 19.39 5.19 9.36
CA ALA A 101 20.01 5.50 8.06
C ALA A 101 20.76 4.32 7.43
N GLU A 102 20.90 3.20 8.14
CA GLU A 102 21.53 1.98 7.62
C GLU A 102 20.63 1.28 6.60
N ALA A 103 21.23 0.50 5.70
CA ALA A 103 20.49 -0.26 4.71
C ALA A 103 19.58 -1.28 5.38
N ALA A 104 18.33 -1.39 4.92
CA ALA A 104 17.37 -2.36 5.44
C ALA A 104 17.76 -3.81 5.11
N THR A 105 18.56 -4.01 4.07
CA THR A 105 18.95 -5.30 3.55
C THR A 105 20.44 -5.34 3.22
N THR A 106 21.02 -6.54 3.28
CA THR A 106 22.38 -6.85 2.81
C THR A 106 22.29 -8.01 1.81
N PRO A 107 22.65 -7.83 0.52
CA PRO A 107 23.08 -6.57 -0.10
C PRO A 107 21.97 -5.50 -0.08
N SER A 108 22.36 -4.23 -0.23
CA SER A 108 21.40 -3.12 -0.19
C SER A 108 20.50 -3.13 -1.43
N LEU A 109 19.18 -3.14 -1.20
CA LEU A 109 18.19 -3.22 -2.28
C LEU A 109 17.55 -1.84 -2.57
N PRO A 110 17.23 -1.55 -3.85
CA PRO A 110 16.53 -0.33 -4.24
C PRO A 110 15.00 -0.41 -4.02
N CYS A 111 14.47 -1.60 -3.72
CA CYS A 111 13.07 -1.83 -3.42
C CYS A 111 12.98 -3.04 -2.48
N VAL A 112 12.06 -2.97 -1.52
CA VAL A 112 11.72 -4.07 -0.61
C VAL A 112 10.21 -4.22 -0.61
N THR A 113 9.72 -5.44 -0.72
CA THR A 113 8.29 -5.74 -0.69
C THR A 113 7.93 -6.38 0.65
N VAL A 114 6.97 -5.79 1.35
CA VAL A 114 6.45 -6.31 2.62
C VAL A 114 5.08 -6.95 2.41
N VAL A 115 4.91 -8.18 2.88
CA VAL A 115 3.67 -8.96 2.84
C VAL A 115 3.19 -9.29 4.24
N SER A 116 1.93 -9.71 4.41
CA SER A 116 1.43 -10.17 5.70
C SER A 116 0.27 -11.15 5.52
N ASP A 117 0.13 -12.10 6.43
CA ASP A 117 -1.06 -12.98 6.47
C ASP A 117 -2.32 -12.22 6.93
N CYS A 118 -2.16 -11.00 7.46
CA CYS A 118 -3.25 -10.20 7.99
C CYS A 118 -4.03 -9.49 6.87
N PHE A 119 -3.41 -9.24 5.72
CA PHE A 119 -4.00 -8.47 4.62
C PHE A 119 -3.52 -8.95 3.25
N PRO A 120 -4.35 -8.84 2.19
CA PRO A 120 -4.03 -9.42 0.88
C PRO A 120 -3.11 -8.58 -0.01
N TRP A 121 -2.91 -7.29 0.29
CA TRP A 121 -2.08 -6.41 -0.54
C TRP A 121 -0.60 -6.45 -0.14
N ARG A 122 0.26 -5.98 -1.05
CA ARG A 122 1.71 -5.88 -0.83
C ARG A 122 2.09 -4.43 -0.58
N ILE A 123 3.05 -4.20 0.30
CA ILE A 123 3.59 -2.88 0.60
C ILE A 123 4.96 -2.77 -0.07
N ALA A 124 5.05 -1.97 -1.13
CA ALA A 124 6.33 -1.67 -1.77
C ALA A 124 7.03 -0.51 -1.06
N VAL A 125 8.25 -0.75 -0.60
CA VAL A 125 9.11 0.21 0.09
C VAL A 125 10.19 0.68 -0.88
N TYR A 126 10.27 1.99 -1.05
CA TYR A 126 11.27 2.65 -1.88
C TYR A 126 12.15 3.58 -1.04
N PRO A 127 13.40 3.82 -1.45
CA PRO A 127 14.28 4.77 -0.79
C PRO A 127 13.65 6.16 -0.75
N SER A 128 13.75 6.85 0.39
CA SER A 128 13.38 8.27 0.49
C SER A 128 14.30 9.18 -0.34
N SER A 129 15.57 8.77 -0.51
CA SER A 129 16.54 9.48 -1.33
C SER A 129 16.28 9.26 -2.83
N ARG A 130 16.25 10.35 -3.60
CA ARG A 130 16.11 10.31 -5.07
C ARG A 130 17.44 10.19 -5.83
N LYS A 131 18.56 10.02 -5.11
CA LYS A 131 19.89 9.92 -5.73
C LYS A 131 20.02 8.61 -6.51
N ALA A 132 20.79 8.63 -7.60
CA ALA A 132 21.13 7.40 -8.32
C ALA A 132 21.87 6.43 -7.38
N GLY A 133 21.48 5.16 -7.39
CA GLY A 133 22.02 4.14 -6.48
C GLY A 133 21.51 4.24 -5.04
N ALA A 134 20.41 4.98 -4.78
CA ALA A 134 19.76 4.95 -3.48
C ALA A 134 19.23 3.56 -3.14
N TYR A 135 19.27 3.23 -1.86
CA TYR A 135 18.81 1.95 -1.30
C TYR A 135 17.82 2.19 -0.17
N VAL A 136 17.00 1.18 0.11
CA VAL A 136 16.00 1.21 1.16
C VAL A 136 16.70 1.19 2.51
N THR A 137 16.39 2.17 3.36
CA THR A 137 16.91 2.26 4.73
C THR A 137 15.94 1.66 5.74
N VAL A 138 16.41 1.43 6.97
CA VAL A 138 15.56 0.99 8.10
C VAL A 138 14.42 1.99 8.33
N ALA A 139 14.70 3.30 8.26
CA ALA A 139 13.68 4.35 8.36
C ALA A 139 12.60 4.21 7.28
N ASP A 140 13.01 4.04 6.02
CA ASP A 140 12.09 3.93 4.89
C ASP A 140 11.08 2.79 5.10
N VAL A 141 11.54 1.65 5.63
CA VAL A 141 10.69 0.50 5.94
C VAL A 141 9.65 0.86 7.00
N LEU A 142 10.08 1.36 8.16
CA LEU A 142 9.18 1.67 9.28
C LEU A 142 8.17 2.76 8.91
N HIS A 143 8.63 3.85 8.30
CA HIS A 143 7.76 4.95 7.85
C HIS A 143 6.78 4.49 6.78
N THR A 144 7.22 3.66 5.83
CA THR A 144 6.33 3.16 4.76
C THR A 144 5.27 2.21 5.32
N ILE A 145 5.64 1.28 6.20
CA ILE A 145 4.67 0.39 6.87
C ILE A 145 3.64 1.22 7.63
N TYR A 146 4.07 2.17 8.47
CA TYR A 146 3.18 3.07 9.18
C TYR A 146 2.23 3.79 8.24
N ARG A 147 2.76 4.47 7.21
CA ARG A 147 1.96 5.25 6.26
C ARG A 147 0.96 4.38 5.50
N GLU A 148 1.38 3.22 5.01
CA GLU A 148 0.50 2.33 4.23
C GLU A 148 -0.60 1.71 5.08
N LEU A 149 -0.32 1.34 6.33
CA LEU A 149 -1.34 0.80 7.24
C LEU A 149 -2.37 1.87 7.64
N HIS A 150 -2.00 3.14 7.69
CA HIS A 150 -2.94 4.22 8.04
C HIS A 150 -3.79 4.70 6.87
N ARG A 151 -3.59 4.17 5.65
CA ARG A 151 -4.46 4.48 4.50
C ARG A 151 -5.85 3.87 4.66
N GLN A 152 -6.83 4.57 4.09
CA GLN A 152 -8.18 4.04 3.91
C GLN A 152 -8.15 2.83 2.97
N VAL A 153 -8.91 1.80 3.31
CA VAL A 153 -8.99 0.58 2.49
C VAL A 153 -9.85 0.88 1.28
N ARG A 154 -9.37 0.47 0.10
CA ARG A 154 -10.14 0.66 -1.14
C ARG A 154 -11.22 -0.42 -1.30
N PRO A 155 -12.31 -0.14 -2.02
CA PRO A 155 -13.35 -1.14 -2.26
C PRO A 155 -12.83 -2.42 -2.90
N GLU A 156 -11.85 -2.32 -3.80
CA GLU A 156 -11.26 -3.47 -4.49
C GLU A 156 -10.47 -4.37 -3.53
N GLU A 157 -9.81 -3.76 -2.54
CA GLU A 157 -9.06 -4.47 -1.49
C GLU A 157 -10.01 -5.26 -0.59
N LEU A 158 -11.13 -4.64 -0.20
CA LEU A 158 -12.18 -5.30 0.56
C LEU A 158 -12.79 -6.49 -0.19
N GLN A 159 -12.97 -6.37 -1.51
CA GLN A 159 -13.50 -7.45 -2.36
C GLN A 159 -12.50 -8.58 -2.54
N SER A 160 -11.21 -8.28 -2.61
CA SER A 160 -10.14 -9.29 -2.75
C SER A 160 -9.86 -10.07 -1.47
N ALA A 161 -10.24 -9.53 -0.31
CA ALA A 161 -9.99 -10.15 0.98
C ALA A 161 -11.03 -11.26 1.30
N PRO A 162 -10.61 -12.34 2.00
CA PRO A 162 -11.56 -13.34 2.49
C PRO A 162 -12.63 -12.72 3.41
N PRO A 163 -13.92 -13.12 3.33
CA PRO A 163 -14.99 -12.50 4.12
C PRO A 163 -14.70 -12.47 5.63
N ARG A 164 -14.11 -13.54 6.17
CA ARG A 164 -13.72 -13.62 7.59
C ARG A 164 -12.73 -12.53 8.00
N VAL A 165 -11.79 -12.19 7.12
CA VAL A 165 -10.80 -11.14 7.37
C VAL A 165 -11.46 -9.76 7.33
N VAL A 166 -12.39 -9.55 6.39
CA VAL A 166 -13.16 -8.30 6.28
C VAL A 166 -14.02 -8.07 7.52
N ASP A 167 -14.71 -9.09 8.02
CA ASP A 167 -15.54 -8.98 9.22
C ASP A 167 -14.69 -8.69 10.46
N ALA A 168 -13.53 -9.33 10.58
CA ALA A 168 -12.58 -9.03 11.65
C ALA A 168 -12.04 -7.58 11.56
N ALA A 169 -11.76 -7.08 10.36
CA ALA A 169 -11.35 -5.69 10.15
C ALA A 169 -12.47 -4.70 10.50
N ARG A 170 -13.74 -5.02 10.19
CA ARG A 170 -14.90 -4.22 10.62
C ARG A 170 -15.01 -4.15 12.14
N LEU A 171 -14.87 -5.29 12.82
CA LEU A 171 -14.87 -5.33 14.28
C LEU A 171 -13.73 -4.48 14.87
N ALA A 172 -12.52 -4.59 14.32
CA ALA A 172 -11.38 -3.78 14.75
C ALA A 172 -11.62 -2.27 14.54
N HIS A 173 -12.23 -1.88 13.41
CA HIS A 173 -12.65 -0.50 13.15
C HIS A 173 -13.64 -0.01 14.22
N PHE A 174 -14.68 -0.78 14.53
CA PHE A 174 -15.64 -0.41 15.59
C PHE A 174 -14.98 -0.29 16.96
N SER A 175 -14.10 -1.23 17.32
CA SER A 175 -13.34 -1.15 18.57
C SER A 175 -12.49 0.12 18.64
N ARG A 176 -11.88 0.52 17.52
CA ARG A 176 -11.08 1.75 17.42
C ARG A 176 -11.91 3.01 17.61
N CYS A 177 -13.07 3.12 16.96
CA CYS A 177 -14.01 4.22 17.18
C CYS A 177 -14.52 4.28 18.63
N ASN A 178 -14.84 3.11 19.22
CA ASN A 178 -15.32 3.03 20.59
C ASN A 178 -14.27 3.49 21.61
N ARG A 179 -12.97 3.18 21.40
CA ARG A 179 -11.90 3.67 22.29
C ARG A 179 -11.83 5.19 22.33
N LEU A 180 -12.01 5.87 21.20
CA LEU A 180 -12.03 7.34 21.14
C LEU A 180 -13.25 7.91 21.85
N ALA A 181 -14.42 7.28 21.66
CA ALA A 181 -15.64 7.71 22.34
C ALA A 181 -15.52 7.56 23.87
N GLN A 182 -14.94 6.46 24.34
CA GLN A 182 -14.69 6.19 25.76
C GLN A 182 -13.61 7.11 26.36
N ALA A 183 -12.66 7.58 25.55
CA ALA A 183 -11.65 8.55 25.98
C ALA A 183 -12.22 9.97 26.20
N GLY A 184 -13.53 10.17 26.04
CA GLY A 184 -14.20 11.45 26.30
C GLY A 184 -14.18 12.41 25.10
N ASP A 185 -13.81 11.95 23.91
CA ASP A 185 -13.81 12.77 22.69
C ASP A 185 -14.81 12.21 21.64
N PRO A 186 -16.11 12.52 21.79
CA PRO A 186 -17.12 12.05 20.84
C PRO A 186 -16.94 12.65 19.44
N VAL A 187 -16.34 13.84 19.32
CA VAL A 187 -16.10 14.50 18.04
C VAL A 187 -14.99 13.77 17.28
N ALA A 188 -13.90 13.40 17.95
CA ALA A 188 -12.86 12.57 17.36
C ALA A 188 -13.38 11.17 17.00
N ALA A 189 -14.22 10.56 17.84
CA ALA A 189 -14.82 9.27 17.54
C ALA A 189 -15.69 9.31 16.27
N GLN A 190 -16.51 10.35 16.12
CA GLN A 190 -17.35 10.54 14.94
C GLN A 190 -16.52 10.83 13.68
N SER A 191 -15.50 11.69 13.79
CA SER A 191 -14.52 11.93 12.72
C SER A 191 -13.82 10.63 12.28
N GLU A 192 -13.44 9.79 13.24
CA GLU A 192 -12.81 8.51 12.95
C GLU A 192 -13.76 7.51 12.29
N ALA A 193 -15.04 7.50 12.69
CA ALA A 193 -16.07 6.70 12.04
C ALA A 193 -16.27 7.12 10.57
N TYR A 194 -16.24 8.42 10.27
CA TYR A 194 -16.35 8.91 8.89
C TYR A 194 -15.18 8.52 7.98
N LYS A 195 -13.98 8.33 8.53
CA LYS A 195 -12.82 7.81 7.77
C LYS A 195 -13.01 6.35 7.35
N GLY A 196 -13.88 5.61 8.03
CA GLY A 196 -14.17 4.21 7.75
C GLY A 196 -12.98 3.28 8.06
N ILE A 197 -12.99 2.12 7.42
CA ILE A 197 -11.98 1.07 7.62
C ILE A 197 -10.65 1.52 7.03
N ARG A 198 -9.60 1.40 7.84
CA ARG A 198 -8.20 1.63 7.45
C ARG A 198 -7.46 0.31 7.38
N ARG A 199 -6.38 0.27 6.61
CA ARG A 199 -5.58 -0.94 6.41
C ARG A 199 -5.03 -1.51 7.72
N ILE A 200 -4.78 -0.68 8.73
CA ILE A 200 -4.40 -1.09 10.08
C ILE A 200 -5.46 -1.93 10.78
N ASP A 201 -6.75 -1.76 10.44
CA ASP A 201 -7.83 -2.54 11.03
C ASP A 201 -7.74 -4.03 10.64
N PHE A 202 -7.08 -4.35 9.52
CA PHE A 202 -6.80 -5.73 9.10
C PHE A 202 -5.78 -6.43 10.02
N LEU A 203 -5.03 -5.69 10.84
CA LEU A 203 -4.18 -6.27 11.88
C LEU A 203 -4.97 -6.80 13.08
N GLN A 204 -6.27 -6.48 13.17
CA GLN A 204 -7.20 -7.02 14.16
C GLN A 204 -6.74 -6.78 15.61
N GLY A 205 -6.16 -5.60 15.88
CA GLY A 205 -5.64 -5.23 17.20
C GLY A 205 -4.18 -5.64 17.45
N ARG A 206 -3.54 -6.40 16.55
CA ARG A 206 -2.10 -6.74 16.62
C ARG A 206 -1.25 -5.60 16.06
N HIS A 207 -1.08 -4.54 16.84
CA HIS A 207 -0.40 -3.34 16.36
C HIS A 207 1.07 -3.25 16.77
N LYS A 208 1.59 -4.22 17.54
CA LYS A 208 3.02 -4.23 17.88
C LYS A 208 3.81 -4.85 16.74
N PHE A 209 4.62 -4.06 16.07
CA PHE A 209 5.64 -4.53 15.14
C PHE A 209 6.61 -5.45 15.88
N SER A 210 6.81 -6.65 15.36
CA SER A 210 7.73 -7.65 15.91
C SER A 210 8.86 -7.99 14.93
N GLY A 211 9.01 -7.22 13.85
CA GLY A 211 10.03 -7.45 12.84
C GLY A 211 9.48 -7.96 11.50
N LEU A 212 10.43 -8.35 10.66
CA LEU A 212 10.27 -8.92 9.33
C LEU A 212 10.88 -10.32 9.30
N LEU A 213 10.19 -11.24 8.65
CA LEU A 213 10.60 -12.62 8.43
C LEU A 213 10.95 -12.84 6.96
N SER A 214 11.97 -13.66 6.69
CA SER A 214 12.31 -14.07 5.33
C SER A 214 11.19 -14.91 4.71
N THR A 215 10.93 -14.72 3.42
CA THR A 215 9.96 -15.53 2.67
C THR A 215 10.66 -16.47 1.69
N ALA A 216 9.93 -17.48 1.20
CA ALA A 216 10.42 -18.38 0.15
C ALA A 216 10.24 -17.83 -1.27
N GLU A 217 9.58 -16.66 -1.45
CA GLU A 217 9.27 -16.12 -2.77
C GLU A 217 10.52 -15.59 -3.48
N THR A 218 11.07 -14.48 -2.97
CA THR A 218 12.23 -13.78 -3.53
C THR A 218 12.97 -13.05 -2.41
N PRO A 219 14.28 -12.75 -2.55
CA PRO A 219 15.09 -12.14 -1.48
C PRO A 219 14.72 -10.69 -1.14
N ASP A 220 13.89 -10.04 -1.95
CA ASP A 220 13.33 -8.71 -1.72
C ASP A 220 11.95 -8.74 -1.03
N VAL A 221 11.38 -9.93 -0.78
CA VAL A 221 10.06 -10.10 -0.17
C VAL A 221 10.18 -10.55 1.27
N TRP A 222 9.61 -9.76 2.17
CA TRP A 222 9.68 -9.95 3.61
C TRP A 222 8.28 -9.97 4.23
N GLN A 223 8.04 -10.87 5.17
CA GLN A 223 6.77 -11.00 5.85
C GLN A 223 6.75 -10.18 7.14
N LEU A 224 5.76 -9.30 7.27
CA LEU A 224 5.50 -8.50 8.46
C LEU A 224 5.00 -9.39 9.60
N SER A 225 5.75 -9.40 10.70
CA SER A 225 5.37 -10.03 11.96
C SER A 225 4.79 -8.99 12.93
N VAL A 226 3.61 -9.27 13.48
CA VAL A 226 2.94 -8.41 14.47
C VAL A 226 2.43 -9.21 15.66
N ALA A 227 2.46 -8.57 16.83
CA ALA A 227 1.95 -9.08 18.09
C ALA A 227 0.83 -8.18 18.66
N SER A 228 0.07 -8.74 19.61
CA SER A 228 -0.98 -8.06 20.37
C SER A 228 -0.43 -7.07 21.40
#